data_AF-A0A830B431-F1
#
_entry.id   AF-A0A830B431-F1
#
_cell.length_a   1.000
_cell.length_b   1.000
_cell.length_c   1.000
_cell.angle_alpha   90.00
_cell.angle_beta   90.00
_cell.angle_gamma   90.00
#
_symmetry.space_group_name_H-M   'P 1'
#
loop_
_entity.id
_entity.type
_entity.pdbx_description
1 polymer ?
#
loop_
_entity_poly.entity_id
_entity_poly.type
_entity_poly.pdbx_seq_one_letter_code
_entity_poly.pdbx_strand_id
1 'polypeptide(L)'
;MSMSELQQNIGSESSVDLVTIAQAMHWFDLPKFYEQVKWVLKKPNGVIAAWCYTVPEVNPTVDYVFGRFYTNSNPYWESPRILVDKRYETIDFLFQPVDGLENNGPFRFNSEKEMDLEGYFTYLKSWSAYQTAKEKGVELLTDDVVSRGLGMKMAKSKRLLRILFI
;
A
#
# COMPACT_ATOMS: atom_id res chain seq x y z
N MET A 1 6.87 -0.77 -20.20
CA MET A 1 6.23 -1.60 -21.24
C MET A 1 5.77 -0.73 -22.39
N SER A 2 6.00 -1.15 -23.63
CA SER A 2 5.43 -0.60 -24.87
C SER A 2 4.08 -1.24 -25.19
N MET A 3 3.32 -0.71 -26.16
CA MET A 3 2.06 -1.34 -26.60
C MET A 3 2.28 -2.73 -27.21
N SER A 4 3.38 -2.92 -27.94
CA SER A 4 3.72 -4.23 -28.52
C SER A 4 4.01 -5.27 -27.44
N GLU A 5 4.75 -4.88 -26.39
CA GLU A 5 5.01 -5.77 -25.25
C GLU A 5 3.72 -6.06 -24.45
N LEU A 6 2.83 -5.08 -24.32
CA LEU A 6 1.51 -5.27 -23.69
C LEU A 6 0.69 -6.30 -24.44
N GLN A 7 0.60 -6.16 -25.77
CA GLN A 7 -0.13 -7.10 -26.61
C GLN A 7 0.43 -8.51 -26.56
N GLN A 8 1.75 -8.63 -26.57
CA GLN A 8 2.44 -9.92 -26.55
C GLN A 8 2.32 -10.63 -25.19
N ASN A 9 2.44 -9.90 -24.09
CA ASN A 9 2.56 -10.48 -22.75
C ASN A 9 1.25 -10.53 -21.96
N ILE A 10 0.29 -9.64 -22.26
CA ILE A 10 -0.95 -9.50 -21.48
C ILE A 10 -2.16 -9.96 -22.29
N GLY A 11 -2.37 -9.38 -23.47
CA GLY A 11 -3.53 -9.71 -24.30
C GLY A 11 -3.81 -8.68 -25.39
N SER A 12 -4.75 -9.00 -26.28
CA SER A 12 -5.18 -8.09 -27.34
C SER A 12 -5.96 -6.88 -26.77
N GLU A 13 -6.27 -5.92 -27.63
CA GLU A 13 -7.18 -4.83 -27.28
C GLU A 13 -8.49 -5.40 -26.72
N SER A 14 -9.04 -4.77 -25.68
CA SER A 14 -10.35 -5.10 -25.12
C SER A 14 -10.51 -6.57 -24.69
N SER A 15 -9.45 -7.16 -24.10
CA SER A 15 -9.41 -8.57 -23.71
C SER A 15 -9.43 -8.82 -22.20
N VAL A 16 -9.18 -7.81 -21.37
CA VAL A 16 -9.06 -7.96 -19.91
C VAL A 16 -10.30 -7.40 -19.22
N ASP A 17 -10.96 -8.21 -18.39
CA ASP A 17 -12.14 -7.77 -17.64
C ASP A 17 -11.79 -6.89 -16.43
N LEU A 18 -10.63 -7.12 -15.78
CA LEU A 18 -10.25 -6.44 -14.54
C LEU A 18 -8.73 -6.17 -14.48
N VAL A 19 -8.37 -4.92 -14.18
CA VAL A 19 -7.02 -4.52 -13.78
C VAL A 19 -7.05 -4.12 -12.31
N THR A 20 -6.14 -4.66 -11.51
CA THR A 20 -6.01 -4.28 -10.09
C THR A 20 -4.66 -3.67 -9.79
N ILE A 21 -4.65 -2.71 -8.88
CA ILE A 21 -3.43 -2.07 -8.39
C ILE A 21 -3.50 -2.07 -6.86
N ALA A 22 -2.89 -3.09 -6.27
CA ALA A 22 -2.84 -3.27 -4.83
C ALA A 22 -1.51 -2.70 -4.29
N GLN A 23 -1.53 -1.48 -3.72
CA GLN A 23 -0.37 -0.87 -3.04
C GLN A 23 0.77 -0.35 -3.96
N ALA A 24 0.56 -0.23 -5.28
CA ALA A 24 1.65 0.10 -6.22
C ALA A 24 1.44 1.35 -7.09
N MET A 25 0.26 1.96 -7.08
CA MET A 25 -0.10 3.02 -8.05
C MET A 25 0.84 4.24 -8.00
N HIS A 26 1.46 4.49 -6.85
CA HIS A 26 2.37 5.61 -6.65
C HIS A 26 3.72 5.44 -7.37
N TRP A 27 4.03 4.26 -7.89
CA TRP A 27 5.26 4.00 -8.64
C TRP A 27 5.09 4.15 -10.16
N PHE A 28 3.86 4.36 -10.64
CA PHE A 28 3.58 4.32 -12.06
C PHE A 28 3.71 5.69 -12.71
N ASP A 29 4.16 5.70 -13.96
CA ASP A 29 3.86 6.77 -14.91
C ASP A 29 2.37 6.66 -15.27
N LEU A 30 1.52 7.37 -14.51
CA LEU A 30 0.06 7.23 -14.58
C LEU A 30 -0.50 7.56 -15.97
N PRO A 31 -0.12 8.64 -16.67
CA PRO A 31 -0.60 8.90 -18.03
C PRO A 31 -0.36 7.71 -18.97
N LYS A 32 0.88 7.21 -19.01
CA LYS A 32 1.23 6.07 -19.86
C LYS A 32 0.51 4.79 -19.44
N PHE A 33 0.43 4.54 -18.14
CA PHE A 33 -0.24 3.37 -17.60
C PHE A 33 -1.75 3.40 -17.92
N TYR A 34 -2.41 4.56 -17.81
CA TYR A 34 -3.83 4.69 -18.12
C TYR A 34 -4.13 4.46 -19.60
N GLU A 35 -3.27 4.89 -20.53
CA GLU A 35 -3.41 4.56 -21.96
C GLU A 35 -3.42 3.05 -22.18
N GLN A 36 -2.50 2.34 -21.53
CA GLN A 36 -2.38 0.89 -21.61
C GLN A 36 -3.60 0.18 -21.03
N VAL A 37 -4.06 0.62 -19.86
CA VAL A 37 -5.25 0.09 -19.21
C VAL A 37 -6.50 0.31 -20.08
N LYS A 38 -6.70 1.51 -20.62
CA LYS A 38 -7.84 1.82 -21.49
C LYS A 38 -7.85 0.99 -22.78
N TRP A 39 -6.68 0.64 -23.30
CA TRP A 39 -6.55 -0.21 -24.48
C TRP A 39 -6.87 -1.68 -24.17
N VAL A 40 -6.35 -2.22 -23.07
CA VAL A 40 -6.50 -3.66 -22.77
C VAL A 40 -7.84 -3.99 -22.11
N LEU A 41 -8.42 -3.05 -21.35
CA LEU A 41 -9.70 -3.28 -20.67
C LEU A 41 -10.82 -3.49 -21.67
N LYS A 42 -11.64 -4.50 -21.37
CA LYS A 42 -12.80 -4.87 -22.15
C LYS A 42 -13.78 -3.71 -22.23
N LYS A 43 -14.27 -3.41 -23.43
CA LYS A 43 -15.29 -2.37 -23.64
C LYS A 43 -16.68 -3.02 -23.69
N PRO A 44 -17.71 -2.41 -23.08
CA PRO A 44 -17.68 -1.20 -22.25
C PRO A 44 -17.38 -1.44 -20.75
N ASN A 45 -17.37 -2.70 -20.29
CA ASN A 45 -17.55 -3.03 -18.86
C ASN A 45 -16.27 -3.44 -18.10
N GLY A 46 -15.09 -3.23 -18.68
CA GLY A 46 -13.82 -3.52 -18.02
C GLY A 46 -13.59 -2.59 -16.83
N VAL A 47 -13.08 -3.15 -15.74
CA VAL A 47 -12.90 -2.44 -14.47
C VAL A 47 -11.42 -2.25 -14.15
N ILE A 48 -11.06 -1.08 -13.65
CA ILE A 48 -9.81 -0.86 -12.94
C ILE A 48 -10.11 -0.53 -11.48
N ALA A 49 -9.46 -1.25 -10.57
CA ALA A 49 -9.55 -1.03 -9.14
C ALA A 49 -8.17 -0.79 -8.56
N ALA A 50 -7.96 0.38 -7.96
CA ALA A 50 -6.73 0.73 -7.26
C ALA A 50 -7.05 0.90 -5.79
N TRP A 51 -6.20 0.36 -4.92
CA TRP A 51 -6.29 0.59 -3.49
C TRP A 51 -4.91 0.67 -2.87
N CYS A 52 -4.84 1.32 -1.73
CA CYS A 52 -3.69 1.25 -0.85
C CYS A 52 -4.13 0.98 0.58
N TYR A 53 -3.15 0.71 1.41
CA TYR A 53 -3.29 0.75 2.85
C TYR A 53 -2.19 1.57 3.47
N THR A 54 -2.54 2.26 4.55
CA THR A 54 -1.61 3.09 5.31
C THR A 54 -0.92 2.26 6.38
N VAL A 55 -0.35 2.95 7.37
CA VAL A 55 0.13 2.31 8.59
C VAL A 55 -0.99 1.53 9.29
N PRO A 56 -0.67 0.40 9.93
CA PRO A 56 -1.66 -0.35 10.68
C PRO A 56 -1.90 0.23 12.08
N GLU A 57 -3.05 -0.09 12.64
CA GLU A 57 -3.48 0.24 13.99
C GLU A 57 -3.64 -1.05 14.81
N VAL A 58 -3.18 -1.05 16.06
CA VAL A 58 -3.28 -2.22 16.97
C VAL A 58 -4.02 -1.84 18.25
N ASN A 59 -3.53 -0.82 18.95
CA ASN A 59 -4.09 -0.24 20.17
C ASN A 59 -3.22 0.96 20.59
N PRO A 60 -3.76 1.89 21.40
CA PRO A 60 -3.08 3.16 21.71
C PRO A 60 -1.65 3.03 22.24
N THR A 61 -1.32 1.94 22.96
CA THR A 61 0.04 1.74 23.49
C THR A 61 1.03 1.34 22.40
N VAL A 62 0.65 0.41 21.52
CA VAL A 62 1.49 -0.04 20.41
C VAL A 62 1.63 1.08 19.38
N ASP A 63 0.52 1.75 19.07
CA ASP A 63 0.44 2.80 18.07
C ASP A 63 1.32 4.01 18.46
N TYR A 64 1.42 4.34 19.75
CA TYR A 64 2.32 5.38 20.24
C TYR A 64 3.81 5.08 19.99
N VAL A 65 4.24 3.83 20.23
CA VAL A 65 5.64 3.45 19.95
C VAL A 65 5.89 3.37 18.45
N PHE A 66 4.94 2.80 17.72
CA PHE A 66 5.00 2.71 16.28
C PHE A 66 5.06 4.09 15.61
N GLY A 67 4.35 5.11 16.12
CA GLY A 67 4.43 6.47 15.60
C GLY A 67 5.86 7.03 15.59
N ARG A 68 6.64 6.78 16.65
CA ARG A 68 8.07 7.17 16.70
C ARG A 68 8.91 6.41 15.68
N PHE A 69 8.69 5.11 15.54
CA PHE A 69 9.33 4.30 14.50
C PHE A 69 9.00 4.83 13.10
N TYR A 70 7.74 5.16 12.83
CA TYR A 70 7.29 5.70 11.55
C TYR A 70 7.96 7.06 11.25
N THR A 71 7.97 7.99 12.21
CA THR A 71 8.65 9.27 12.04
C THR A 71 10.15 9.10 11.75
N ASN A 72 10.83 8.17 12.43
CA ASN A 72 12.25 7.90 12.18
C ASN A 72 12.51 7.25 10.81
N SER A 73 11.51 6.61 10.21
CA SER A 73 11.59 6.06 8.86
C SER A 73 11.48 7.12 7.74
N ASN A 74 10.99 8.33 8.05
CA ASN A 74 10.73 9.40 7.07
C ASN A 74 11.89 9.70 6.11
N PRO A 75 13.16 9.80 6.56
CA PRO A 75 14.29 10.09 5.67
C PRO A 75 14.61 8.99 4.65
N TYR A 76 14.02 7.80 4.79
CA TYR A 76 14.32 6.61 3.99
C TYR A 76 13.21 6.24 3.02
N TRP A 77 12.05 6.90 3.08
CA TRP A 77 11.00 6.75 2.08
C TRP A 77 11.35 7.53 0.82
N GLU A 78 11.04 6.93 -0.33
CA GLU A 78 11.11 7.64 -1.60
C GLU A 78 9.92 8.59 -1.75
N SER A 79 10.14 9.69 -2.48
CA SER A 79 9.16 10.77 -2.63
C SER A 79 7.77 10.31 -3.08
N PRO A 80 7.60 9.40 -4.07
CA PRO A 80 6.26 9.02 -4.53
C PRO A 80 5.42 8.34 -3.45
N ARG A 81 6.05 7.76 -2.41
CA ARG A 81 5.36 7.06 -1.32
C ARG A 81 4.43 7.98 -0.50
N ILE A 82 4.62 9.30 -0.56
CA ILE A 82 3.72 10.28 0.07
C ILE A 82 2.26 10.14 -0.40
N LEU A 83 2.03 9.64 -1.63
CA LEU A 83 0.69 9.48 -2.19
C LEU A 83 -0.13 8.43 -1.43
N VAL A 84 0.50 7.41 -0.87
CA VAL A 84 -0.18 6.42 -0.02
C VAL A 84 -0.54 7.01 1.34
N ASP A 85 0.28 7.91 1.90
CA ASP A 85 -0.07 8.62 3.14
C ASP A 85 -1.23 9.59 2.92
N LYS A 86 -1.32 10.15 1.72
CA LYS A 86 -2.48 10.89 1.21
C LYS A 86 -3.61 9.99 0.71
N ARG A 87 -3.51 8.67 0.90
CA ARG A 87 -4.62 7.73 0.66
C ARG A 87 -5.12 7.75 -0.78
N TYR A 88 -4.25 8.11 -1.72
CA TYR A 88 -4.58 8.38 -3.12
C TYR A 88 -5.64 9.46 -3.37
N GLU A 89 -6.05 10.24 -2.35
CA GLU A 89 -7.03 11.33 -2.46
C GLU A 89 -6.56 12.44 -3.44
N THR A 90 -5.27 12.53 -3.72
CA THR A 90 -4.69 13.55 -4.62
C THR A 90 -4.20 12.98 -5.95
N ILE A 91 -4.54 11.74 -6.31
CA ILE A 91 -4.19 11.17 -7.62
C ILE A 91 -5.31 11.49 -8.61
N ASP A 92 -4.95 11.96 -9.79
CA ASP A 92 -5.87 12.10 -10.91
C ASP A 92 -6.27 10.72 -11.44
N PHE A 93 -7.41 10.21 -10.99
CA PHE A 93 -7.95 8.90 -11.41
C PHE A 93 -8.93 9.08 -12.57
N LEU A 94 -8.46 8.85 -13.80
CA LEU A 94 -9.16 9.21 -15.04
C LEU A 94 -10.10 8.10 -15.58
N PHE A 95 -10.77 7.38 -14.67
CA PHE A 95 -11.76 6.34 -15.00
C PHE A 95 -13.12 6.68 -14.41
N GLN A 96 -14.17 6.33 -15.15
CA GLN A 96 -15.54 6.56 -14.70
C GLN A 96 -15.88 5.64 -13.52
N PRO A 97 -16.82 6.06 -12.65
CA PRO A 97 -17.39 5.17 -11.64
C PRO A 97 -17.96 3.90 -12.30
N VAL A 98 -17.90 2.77 -11.58
CA VAL A 98 -18.61 1.56 -11.99
C VAL A 98 -20.12 1.76 -11.88
N ASP A 99 -20.89 1.01 -12.66
CA ASP A 99 -22.35 1.11 -12.70
C ASP A 99 -22.98 1.07 -11.31
N GLY A 100 -23.82 2.07 -11.02
CA GLY A 100 -24.50 2.20 -9.72
C GLY A 100 -23.76 3.01 -8.67
N LEU A 101 -22.53 3.50 -8.93
CA LEU A 101 -21.82 4.43 -8.05
C LEU A 101 -21.81 5.86 -8.60
N GLU A 102 -21.92 6.85 -7.71
CA GLU A 102 -21.89 8.28 -8.06
C GLU A 102 -20.46 8.82 -8.27
N ASN A 103 -19.45 8.16 -7.68
CA ASN A 103 -18.04 8.55 -7.78
C ASN A 103 -17.13 7.30 -7.79
N ASN A 104 -15.86 7.50 -8.12
CA ASN A 104 -14.84 6.45 -8.23
C ASN A 104 -13.97 6.31 -6.96
N GLY A 105 -14.45 6.81 -5.82
CA GLY A 105 -13.75 6.78 -4.55
C GLY A 105 -12.97 8.07 -4.26
N PRO A 106 -12.02 8.02 -3.32
CA PRO A 106 -11.62 6.84 -2.55
C PRO A 106 -12.70 6.34 -1.58
N PHE A 107 -12.79 5.02 -1.39
CA PHE A 107 -13.72 4.37 -0.46
C PHE A 107 -12.94 3.71 0.66
N ARG A 108 -13.29 4.01 1.92
CA ARG A 108 -12.58 3.45 3.07
C ARG A 108 -13.16 2.11 3.46
N PHE A 109 -12.29 1.11 3.61
CA PHE A 109 -12.64 -0.18 4.18
C PHE A 109 -11.51 -0.70 5.07
N ASN A 110 -11.83 -1.59 6.00
CA ASN A 110 -10.85 -2.15 6.92
C ASN A 110 -10.52 -3.58 6.53
N SER A 111 -9.26 -3.96 6.68
CA SER A 111 -8.83 -5.35 6.72
C SER A 111 -8.23 -5.64 8.08
N GLU A 112 -8.50 -6.82 8.61
CA GLU A 112 -7.96 -7.24 9.90
C GLU A 112 -7.09 -8.47 9.73
N LYS A 113 -5.96 -8.51 10.43
CA LYS A 113 -5.06 -9.65 10.42
C LYS A 113 -4.54 -9.91 11.83
N GLU A 114 -4.68 -11.14 12.30
CA GLU A 114 -4.01 -11.52 13.55
C GLU A 114 -2.53 -11.77 13.31
N MET A 115 -1.68 -11.11 14.10
CA MET A 115 -0.24 -11.31 14.08
C MET A 115 0.27 -11.45 15.51
N ASP A 116 1.28 -12.30 15.69
CA ASP A 116 2.13 -12.22 16.87
C ASP A 116 3.20 -11.13 16.70
N LEU A 117 4.04 -10.97 17.71
CA LEU A 117 5.08 -9.97 17.72
C LEU A 117 6.11 -10.16 16.59
N GLU A 118 6.52 -11.41 16.35
CA GLU A 118 7.51 -11.73 15.32
C GLU A 118 6.97 -11.44 13.92
N GLY A 119 5.71 -11.81 13.66
CA GLY A 119 5.01 -11.47 12.43
C GLY A 119 4.89 -9.97 12.24
N TYR A 120 4.60 -9.21 13.31
CA TYR A 120 4.55 -7.75 13.24
C TYR A 120 5.92 -7.15 12.89
N PHE A 121 7.01 -7.60 13.51
CA PHE A 121 8.35 -7.16 13.15
C PHE A 121 8.74 -7.55 11.72
N THR A 122 8.36 -8.74 11.27
CA THR A 122 8.58 -9.19 9.90
C THR A 122 7.88 -8.26 8.91
N TYR A 123 6.65 -7.84 9.21
CA TYR A 123 5.93 -6.85 8.43
C TYR A 123 6.64 -5.49 8.39
N LEU A 124 7.11 -4.97 9.53
CA LEU A 124 7.86 -3.70 9.55
C LEU A 124 9.17 -3.78 8.77
N LYS A 125 9.86 -4.92 8.85
CA LYS A 125 11.10 -5.17 8.09
C LYS A 125 10.86 -5.25 6.60
N SER A 126 9.66 -5.59 6.12
CA SER A 126 9.38 -5.67 4.69
C SER A 126 9.20 -4.30 4.01
N TRP A 127 9.22 -3.20 4.77
CA TRP A 127 9.04 -1.86 4.24
C TRP A 127 10.26 -1.37 3.46
N SER A 128 10.05 -0.68 2.34
CA SER A 128 11.16 -0.14 1.54
C SER A 128 12.02 0.83 2.35
N ALA A 129 11.42 1.72 3.17
CA ALA A 129 12.21 2.59 4.05
C ALA A 129 13.06 1.83 5.07
N TYR A 130 12.60 0.68 5.57
CA TYR A 130 13.42 -0.14 6.46
C TYR A 130 14.63 -0.72 5.73
N GLN A 131 14.43 -1.23 4.51
CA GLN A 131 15.52 -1.74 3.68
C GLN A 131 16.51 -0.64 3.32
N THR A 132 16.03 0.53 2.87
CA THR A 132 16.87 1.70 2.56
C THR A 132 17.65 2.19 3.79
N ALA A 133 17.05 2.19 4.98
CA ALA A 133 17.75 2.54 6.22
C ALA A 133 18.87 1.53 6.52
N LYS A 134 18.56 0.24 6.41
CA LYS A 134 19.51 -0.85 6.66
C LYS A 134 20.69 -0.81 5.69
N GLU A 135 20.46 -0.56 4.40
CA GLU A 135 21.51 -0.37 3.39
C GLU A 135 22.43 0.80 3.73
N LYS A 136 21.89 1.85 4.37
CA LYS A 136 22.66 3.00 4.90
C LYS A 136 23.26 2.76 6.29
N GLY A 137 23.20 1.53 6.80
CA GLY A 137 23.76 1.16 8.10
C GLY A 137 22.94 1.62 9.32
N VAL A 138 21.65 1.92 9.13
CA VAL A 138 20.75 2.37 10.20
C VAL A 138 19.73 1.28 10.55
N GLU A 139 19.74 0.84 11.82
CA GLU A 139 18.72 -0.05 12.37
C GLU A 139 17.55 0.77 12.94
N LEU A 140 16.38 0.69 12.29
CA LEU A 140 15.19 1.40 12.74
C LEU A 140 14.44 0.68 13.88
N LEU A 141 14.54 -0.65 13.97
CA LEU A 141 13.98 -1.45 15.06
C LEU A 141 15.01 -1.60 16.18
N THR A 142 15.39 -0.48 16.78
CA THR A 142 16.36 -0.46 17.89
C THR A 142 15.84 -1.20 19.11
N ASP A 143 16.76 -1.60 20.01
CA ASP A 143 16.41 -2.21 21.30
C ASP A 143 15.44 -1.33 22.11
N ASP A 144 15.48 0.01 21.96
CA ASP A 144 14.51 0.90 22.61
C ASP A 144 13.09 0.71 22.07
N VAL A 145 12.94 0.62 20.75
CA VAL A 145 11.65 0.38 20.07
C VAL A 145 11.12 -1.01 20.41
N VAL A 146 12.01 -2.00 20.44
CA VAL A 146 11.68 -3.39 20.77
C VAL A 146 11.34 -3.54 22.26
N SER A 147 12.16 -3.01 23.18
CA SER A 147 11.97 -3.19 24.63
C SER A 147 10.86 -2.32 25.23
N ARG A 148 10.69 -1.07 24.78
CA ARG A 148 9.72 -0.12 25.36
C ARG A 148 8.31 -0.20 24.78
N GLY A 149 8.08 -0.91 23.67
CA GLY A 149 6.76 -0.98 23.03
C GLY A 149 6.29 -2.37 22.64
N LEU A 150 7.12 -3.09 21.89
CA LEU A 150 6.67 -4.25 21.13
C LEU A 150 6.93 -5.56 21.89
N GLY A 151 8.09 -5.70 22.55
CA GLY A 151 8.56 -6.87 23.28
C GLY A 151 7.84 -7.19 24.59
N MET A 152 7.51 -6.19 25.43
CA MET A 152 6.90 -6.47 26.75
C MET A 152 5.36 -6.59 26.73
N LYS A 153 4.66 -6.12 25.68
CA LYS A 153 3.19 -6.04 25.68
C LYS A 153 2.49 -6.88 24.61
N MET A 154 3.16 -7.28 23.52
CA MET A 154 2.62 -8.29 22.58
C MET A 154 2.90 -9.73 23.04
N ALA A 155 3.77 -9.93 24.03
CA ALA A 155 4.31 -11.23 24.46
C ALA A 155 3.30 -12.21 25.12
N LYS A 156 2.01 -11.89 25.22
CA LYS A 156 1.01 -12.78 25.85
C LYS A 156 -0.13 -13.25 24.95
N SER A 157 -0.26 -12.75 23.73
CA SER A 157 -1.31 -13.18 22.79
C SER A 157 -1.07 -12.61 21.40
N LYS A 158 -1.52 -13.33 20.36
CA LYS A 158 -1.79 -12.73 19.04
C LYS A 158 -2.64 -11.48 19.24
N ARG A 159 -2.32 -10.40 18.53
CA ARG A 159 -3.17 -9.20 18.50
C ARG A 159 -3.73 -9.01 17.10
N LEU A 160 -4.95 -8.50 17.08
CA LEU A 160 -5.62 -8.11 15.86
C LEU A 160 -4.99 -6.80 15.35
N LEU A 161 -4.36 -6.88 14.19
CA LEU A 161 -3.87 -5.74 13.44
C LEU A 161 -5.01 -5.27 12.54
N ARG A 162 -5.41 -4.00 12.66
CA ARG A 162 -6.33 -3.35 11.73
C ARG A 162 -5.52 -2.56 10.73
N ILE A 163 -5.75 -2.82 9.46
CA ILE A 163 -5.14 -2.09 8.35
C ILE A 163 -6.27 -1.33 7.66
N LEU A 164 -6.15 0.00 7.63
CA LEU A 164 -7.07 0.85 6.90
C LEU A 164 -6.71 0.78 5.41
N PHE A 165 -7.62 0.24 4.62
CA PHE A 165 -7.57 0.21 3.16
C PHE A 165 -8.44 1.32 2.58
N ILE A 166 -7.97 1.88 1.46
CA ILE A 166 -8.57 3.02 0.78
C ILE A 166 -8.44 2.85 -0.72
#